data_AF-A0AAU0MGN3-F1
#
_entry.id   AF-A0AAU0MGN3-F1
#
_cell.length_a   1.000
_cell.length_b   1.000
_cell.length_c   1.000
_cell.angle_alpha   90.00
_cell.angle_beta   90.00
_cell.angle_gamma   90.00
#
_symmetry.space_group_name_H-M   'P 1'
#
loop_
_entity.id
_entity.type
_entity.pdbx_description
1 polymer ?
#
loop_
_entity_poly.entity_id
_entity_poly.type
_entity_poly.pdbx_seq_one_letter_code
_entity_poly.pdbx_strand_id
1 'polypeptide(L)'
;MPTYTFRCREGDVFEERHSMAEVPANAMCPQCAQPAVRLPSAPHLSAAGSSAYGLIDRSARSAHEPEVVRGGLPGAPRRSGGGYTSNPLHRKLPRP
;
A
#
# COMPACT_ATOMS: atom_id res chain seq x y z
N MET A 1 -23.25 -15.58 -9.91
CA MET A 1 -22.53 -16.81 -9.52
C MET A 1 -21.04 -16.49 -9.47
N PRO A 2 -20.37 -16.59 -8.31
CA PRO A 2 -18.94 -16.26 -8.18
C PRO A 2 -18.04 -17.23 -8.96
N THR A 3 -16.84 -16.74 -9.31
CA THR A 3 -15.78 -17.51 -9.95
C THR A 3 -14.77 -17.96 -8.91
N TYR A 4 -14.35 -19.23 -8.99
CA TYR A 4 -13.34 -19.84 -8.14
C TYR A 4 -12.20 -20.39 -8.98
N THR A 5 -10.98 -20.25 -8.48
CA THR A 5 -9.76 -20.73 -9.14
C THR A 5 -9.31 -22.05 -8.52
N PHE A 6 -8.89 -23.00 -9.34
CA PHE A 6 -8.36 -24.29 -8.93
C PHE A 6 -6.98 -24.52 -9.53
N ARG A 7 -6.13 -25.28 -8.83
CA ARG A 7 -4.80 -25.66 -9.33
C ARG A 7 -4.55 -27.14 -9.15
N CYS A 8 -4.11 -27.80 -10.22
CA CYS A 8 -3.71 -29.21 -10.17
C CYS A 8 -2.25 -29.34 -9.66
N ARG A 9 -1.85 -30.56 -9.30
CA ARG A 9 -0.45 -30.84 -8.86
C ARG A 9 0.57 -30.65 -9.97
N GLU A 10 0.15 -30.79 -11.23
CA GLU A 10 1.01 -30.62 -12.41
C GLU A 10 1.22 -29.13 -12.77
N GLY A 11 0.46 -28.22 -12.15
CA GLY A 11 0.66 -26.78 -12.24
C GLY A 11 -0.39 -26.02 -13.05
N ASP A 12 -1.32 -26.70 -13.72
CA ASP A 12 -2.42 -26.05 -14.44
C ASP A 12 -3.35 -25.32 -13.49
N VAL A 13 -3.79 -24.13 -13.92
CA VAL A 13 -4.72 -23.26 -13.21
C VAL A 13 -5.95 -23.03 -14.08
N PHE A 14 -7.13 -23.22 -13.52
CA PHE A 14 -8.39 -23.02 -14.23
C PHE A 14 -9.46 -22.40 -13.33
N GLU A 15 -10.52 -21.89 -13.95
CA GLU A 15 -11.61 -21.19 -13.26
C GLU A 15 -12.94 -21.91 -13.48
N GLU A 16 -13.73 -22.02 -12.41
CA GLU A 16 -15.10 -22.54 -12.46
C GLU A 16 -16.06 -21.62 -11.70
N ARG A 17 -17.31 -21.57 -12.15
CA ARG A 17 -18.35 -20.80 -11.49
C ARG A 17 -19.20 -21.73 -10.63
N HIS A 18 -19.24 -21.45 -9.33
CA HIS A 18 -20.03 -22.22 -8.37
C HIS A 18 -20.93 -21.28 -7.58
N SER A 19 -22.03 -21.78 -7.03
CA SER A 19 -22.76 -21.04 -6.00
C SER A 19 -21.90 -20.94 -4.74
N MET A 20 -22.08 -19.90 -3.92
CA MET A 20 -21.32 -19.80 -2.66
C MET A 20 -21.60 -20.96 -1.70
N ALA A 21 -22.78 -21.58 -1.81
CA ALA A 21 -23.22 -22.66 -0.94
C ALA A 21 -22.68 -24.05 -1.36
N GLU A 22 -22.40 -24.24 -2.65
CA GLU A 22 -22.09 -25.56 -3.23
C GLU A 22 -20.66 -25.65 -3.79
N VAL A 23 -19.81 -24.67 -3.49
CA VAL A 23 -18.43 -24.67 -3.99
C VAL A 23 -17.64 -25.86 -3.41
N PRO A 24 -17.11 -26.76 -4.27
CA PRO A 24 -16.36 -27.91 -3.80
C PRO A 24 -14.94 -27.53 -3.35
N ALA A 25 -14.33 -28.36 -2.50
CA ALA A 25 -12.94 -28.19 -2.09
C ALA A 25 -11.95 -28.57 -3.21
N ASN A 26 -12.39 -29.43 -4.12
CA ASN A 26 -11.63 -29.98 -5.24
C ASN A 26 -12.47 -30.08 -6.51
N ALA A 27 -11.82 -29.93 -7.65
CA ALA A 27 -12.42 -30.06 -8.99
C ALA A 27 -11.52 -30.93 -9.89
N MET A 28 -12.06 -31.55 -10.92
CA MET A 28 -11.25 -32.34 -11.87
C MET A 28 -10.57 -31.39 -12.85
N CYS A 29 -9.24 -31.51 -13.00
CA CYS A 29 -8.51 -30.72 -13.96
C CYS A 29 -8.91 -31.11 -15.40
N PRO A 30 -9.25 -30.15 -16.27
CA PRO A 30 -9.63 -30.44 -17.65
C PRO A 30 -8.47 -30.95 -18.52
N GLN A 31 -7.22 -30.77 -18.07
CA GLN A 31 -6.03 -31.13 -18.83
C GLN A 31 -5.45 -32.50 -18.46
N CYS A 32 -5.31 -32.78 -17.16
CA CYS A 32 -4.70 -34.01 -16.66
C CYS A 32 -5.67 -34.98 -15.97
N ALA A 33 -6.95 -34.60 -15.85
CA ALA A 33 -8.00 -35.37 -15.16
C ALA A 33 -7.69 -35.68 -13.67
N GLN A 34 -6.68 -35.05 -13.08
CA GLN A 34 -6.34 -35.20 -11.67
C GLN A 34 -7.15 -34.24 -10.78
N PRO A 35 -7.34 -34.56 -9.48
CA PRO A 35 -7.93 -33.64 -8.53
C PRO A 35 -7.10 -32.36 -8.38
N ALA A 36 -7.73 -31.22 -8.63
CA ALA A 36 -7.20 -29.88 -8.40
C ALA A 36 -7.79 -29.28 -7.13
N VAL A 37 -6.96 -28.60 -6.35
CA VAL A 37 -7.39 -27.96 -5.09
C VAL A 37 -7.86 -26.54 -5.35
N ARG A 38 -8.89 -26.10 -4.64
CA ARG A 38 -9.35 -24.72 -4.70
C ARG A 38 -8.28 -23.78 -4.16
N LEU A 39 -7.91 -22.78 -4.94
CA LEU A 39 -7.06 -21.69 -4.47
C LEU A 39 -7.94 -20.68 -3.71
N PRO A 40 -7.52 -20.25 -2.51
CA PRO A 40 -8.11 -19.07 -1.89
C PRO A 40 -7.96 -17.92 -2.88
N SER A 41 -9.07 -17.36 -3.34
CA SER A 41 -9.00 -16.15 -4.16
C SER A 41 -8.47 -15.02 -3.28
N ALA A 42 -7.54 -14.26 -3.85
CA ALA A 42 -6.87 -13.15 -3.20
C ALA A 42 -7.30 -11.82 -3.84
N PRO A 43 -8.62 -11.53 -3.98
CA PRO A 43 -9.05 -10.34 -4.67
C PRO A 43 -8.48 -9.12 -3.93
N HIS A 44 -7.80 -8.26 -4.68
CA HIS A 44 -7.19 -7.01 -4.18
C HIS A 44 -6.00 -7.14 -3.22
N LEU A 45 -5.45 -8.34 -2.99
CA LEU A 45 -4.20 -8.46 -2.19
C LEU A 45 -3.02 -7.69 -2.82
N SER A 46 -2.97 -7.62 -4.16
CA SER A 46 -1.99 -6.79 -4.88
C SER A 46 -2.26 -5.28 -4.75
N ALA A 47 -3.51 -4.88 -4.54
CA ALA A 47 -3.86 -3.47 -4.41
C ALA A 47 -3.30 -2.87 -3.11
N ALA A 48 -3.19 -3.66 -2.05
CA ALA A 48 -2.61 -3.24 -0.77
C ALA A 48 -1.15 -2.75 -0.89
N GLY A 49 -0.39 -3.26 -1.86
CA GLY A 49 0.98 -2.82 -2.15
C GLY A 49 1.09 -1.56 -3.02
N SER A 50 -0.03 -1.03 -3.52
CA SER A 50 -0.02 0.11 -4.43
C SER A 50 0.18 1.45 -3.71
N SER A 51 0.77 2.42 -4.41
CA SER A 51 0.90 3.80 -3.91
C SER A 51 -0.45 4.46 -3.61
N ALA A 52 -1.48 4.14 -4.40
CA ALA A 52 -2.84 4.62 -4.20
C ALA A 52 -3.45 4.10 -2.89
N TYR A 53 -3.31 2.80 -2.61
CA TYR A 53 -3.75 2.21 -1.35
C TYR A 53 -3.03 2.83 -0.16
N GLY A 54 -1.70 2.99 -0.25
CA GLY A 54 -0.93 3.66 0.80
C GLY A 54 -1.35 5.11 1.04
N LEU A 55 -1.80 5.84 0.00
CA LEU A 55 -2.30 7.20 0.16
C LEU A 55 -3.64 7.23 0.90
N ILE A 56 -4.56 6.32 0.56
CA ILE A 56 -5.86 6.17 1.24
C ILE A 56 -5.64 5.83 2.71
N ASP A 57 -4.80 4.84 3.00
CA ASP A 57 -4.50 4.38 4.36
C ASP A 57 -3.88 5.50 5.21
N ARG A 58 -2.88 6.23 4.69
CA ARG A 58 -2.31 7.39 5.39
C ARG A 58 -3.34 8.50 5.64
N SER A 59 -4.23 8.74 4.68
CA SER A 59 -5.29 9.77 4.81
C SER A 59 -6.28 9.38 5.89
N ALA A 60 -6.72 8.13 5.93
CA ALA A 60 -7.60 7.61 6.98
C ALA A 60 -6.93 7.67 8.37
N ARG A 61 -5.65 7.27 8.45
CA ARG A 61 -4.86 7.31 9.70
C ARG A 61 -4.73 8.71 10.27
N SER A 62 -4.56 9.72 9.42
CA SER A 62 -4.37 11.10 9.86
C SER A 62 -5.51 11.67 10.71
N ALA A 63 -6.72 11.11 10.63
CA ALA A 63 -7.86 11.53 11.43
C ALA A 63 -7.74 11.19 12.92
N HIS A 64 -7.01 10.14 13.27
CA HIS A 64 -6.90 9.63 14.65
C HIS A 64 -5.46 9.48 15.13
N GLU A 65 -4.50 9.37 14.22
CA GLU A 65 -3.06 9.25 14.49
C GLU A 65 -2.26 10.16 13.54
N PRO A 66 -2.37 11.48 13.67
CA PRO A 66 -1.63 12.41 12.81
C PRO A 66 -0.13 12.33 13.11
N GLU A 67 0.69 12.25 12.06
CA GLU A 67 2.14 12.28 12.18
C GLU A 67 2.61 13.68 12.61
N VAL A 68 3.35 13.75 13.72
CA VAL A 68 3.96 15.01 14.18
C VAL A 68 5.23 15.28 13.39
N VAL A 69 5.09 15.97 12.27
CA VAL A 69 6.22 16.40 11.44
C VAL A 69 7.06 17.47 12.16
N ARG A 70 8.32 17.14 12.44
CA ARG A 70 9.31 18.13 12.90
C ARG A 70 9.92 18.83 11.70
N GLY A 71 9.40 20.00 11.37
CA GLY A 71 9.84 20.81 10.23
C GLY A 71 8.89 21.98 9.96
N GLY A 72 9.30 22.89 9.07
CA GLY A 72 8.42 23.96 8.58
C GLY A 72 7.23 23.38 7.81
N LEU A 73 6.08 24.07 7.90
CA LEU A 73 4.85 23.70 7.18
C LEU A 73 5.12 23.48 5.68
N PRO A 74 4.43 22.55 5.00
CA PRO A 74 4.54 22.40 3.55
C PRO A 74 4.24 23.73 2.85
N GLY A 75 5.17 24.23 2.05
CA GLY A 75 5.06 25.54 1.38
C GLY A 75 5.51 26.74 2.21
N ALA A 76 5.83 26.57 3.49
CA ALA A 76 6.52 27.61 4.24
C ALA A 76 7.98 27.68 3.77
N PRO A 77 8.52 28.88 3.46
CA PRO A 77 9.94 29.02 3.16
C PRO A 77 10.71 28.47 4.37
N ARG A 78 11.60 27.51 4.11
CA ARG A 78 12.61 27.12 5.10
C ARG A 78 13.36 28.40 5.44
N ARG A 79 13.06 29.01 6.59
CA ARG A 79 13.88 30.08 7.12
C ARG A 79 15.23 29.43 7.35
N SER A 80 16.18 29.65 6.45
CA SER A 80 17.59 29.47 6.79
C SER A 80 17.76 30.25 8.09
N GLY A 81 17.99 29.52 9.18
CA GLY A 81 18.23 30.13 10.49
C GLY A 81 19.24 31.24 10.28
N GLY A 82 18.93 32.44 10.77
CA GLY A 82 19.62 33.68 10.46
C GLY A 82 21.13 33.46 10.39
N GLY A 83 21.64 33.37 9.16
CA GLY A 83 23.05 33.14 8.95
C GLY A 83 23.83 34.25 9.62
N TYR A 84 24.97 33.91 10.21
CA TYR A 84 25.90 34.91 10.69
C TYR A 84 26.25 35.83 9.52
N THR A 85 25.82 37.08 9.56
CA THR A 85 26.14 38.00 8.47
C THR A 85 27.61 38.38 8.61
N SER A 86 28.38 38.24 7.53
CA SER A 86 29.81 38.60 7.51
C SER A 86 30.03 40.10 7.33
N ASN A 87 28.99 40.93 7.53
CA ASN A 87 29.07 42.36 7.31
C ASN A 87 30.03 43.01 8.32
N PRO A 88 31.15 43.61 7.87
CA PRO A 88 32.14 44.20 8.77
C PRO A 88 31.59 45.38 9.59
N LEU A 89 30.48 46.01 9.16
CA LEU A 89 29.81 47.08 9.91
C LEU A 89 29.19 46.60 11.22
N HIS A 90 28.90 45.29 11.35
CA HIS A 90 28.37 44.73 12.60
C HIS A 90 29.35 44.84 13.77
N ARG A 91 30.65 45.05 13.50
CA ARG A 91 31.65 45.31 14.54
C ARG A 91 31.45 46.65 15.25
N LYS A 92 30.70 47.58 14.65
CA LYS A 92 30.43 48.92 15.19
C LYS A 92 29.17 48.97 16.05
N LEU A 93 28.39 47.89 16.12
CA LEU A 93 27.19 47.85 16.95
C LEU A 93 27.58 47.72 18.43
N PRO A 94 26.85 48.39 19.35
CA PRO A 94 27.03 48.20 20.78
C PRO A 94 26.87 46.72 21.12
N ARG A 95 27.82 46.16 21.87
CA ARG A 95 27.72 44.78 22.34
C ARG A 95 26.84 44.76 23.60
N PRO A 96 25.92 43.78 23.73
CA PRO A 96 25.21 43.56 24.98
C PRO A 96 26.16 43.11 26.09
#